data_AF-A0A7S0B9C7-F1
#
_entry.id   AF-A0A7S0B9C7-F1
#
_cell.length_a   1.000
_cell.length_b   1.000
_cell.length_c   1.000
_cell.angle_alpha   90.00
_cell.angle_beta   90.00
_cell.angle_gamma   90.00
#
_symmetry.space_group_name_H-M   'P 1'
#
loop_
_entity.id
_entity.type
_entity.pdbx_description
1 polymer ?
#
loop_
_entity_poly.entity_id
_entity_poly.type
_entity_poly.pdbx_seq_one_letter_code
_entity_poly.pdbx_strand_id
1 'polypeptide(L)'
;PIFVQDAQPGDILKVEIVDLQPRKNPSGKTFGSNAAAWWGYQARVPKADGEPFLSGSFSGTPASNDEVVTIYELKSDADGVFAEPSYQFHWPNLTDPDGVHRDYIKYPGTCVPHDYEGFSSDVAGMGWRKDVPITYVMEPFRARIPVNMHVGCMGLAPASHASVDSIPPMPSGGNLDDKRIGKGTTMYYPVEVAGALLSMGDAHMAQGDSELDGTGIETSITGTFRITVIKQAKFVPWMTALNFPLGETADTWIVHGFTETDYLDTYSDNPGDIYGASDLNKAMKNSFMQTRKFLMSMYGLTEAEVTTFITQGVDYGMTQVVDGNWGVHAIVPKQLFAGYTTCGDLKTYYKQSECCGMPEKSVPKPTWLDSPETVLCSEIRRYFRKSVCCSAAIEKPVPKPMWR
;
A
#
# COMPACT_ATOMS: atom_id res chain seq x y z
N PRO A 1 -5.33 22.81 -4.13
CA PRO A 1 -4.94 22.40 -2.75
C PRO A 1 -5.82 23.08 -1.69
N ILE A 2 -5.99 22.42 -0.55
CA ILE A 2 -6.59 22.93 0.68
C ILE A 2 -5.46 23.57 1.51
N PHE A 3 -5.55 24.87 1.74
CA PHE A 3 -4.63 25.58 2.64
C PHE A 3 -5.09 25.40 4.09
N VAL A 4 -4.20 24.92 4.97
CA VAL A 4 -4.49 24.70 6.39
C VAL A 4 -3.79 25.76 7.22
N GLN A 5 -4.57 26.64 7.84
CA GLN A 5 -4.04 27.71 8.67
C GLN A 5 -3.12 27.15 9.78
N ASP A 6 -2.00 27.85 10.03
CA ASP A 6 -1.00 27.54 11.06
C ASP A 6 -0.18 26.25 10.89
N ALA A 7 -0.38 25.50 9.80
CA ALA A 7 0.51 24.41 9.42
C ALA A 7 1.86 24.96 8.95
N GLN A 8 2.95 24.48 9.53
CA GLN A 8 4.32 24.91 9.25
C GLN A 8 5.20 23.69 8.91
N PRO A 9 6.30 23.89 8.15
CA PRO A 9 7.29 22.84 7.92
C PRO A 9 7.73 22.19 9.25
N GLY A 10 7.73 20.86 9.30
CA GLY A 10 8.04 20.07 10.49
C GLY A 10 6.85 19.69 11.37
N ASP A 11 5.64 20.23 11.11
CA ASP A 11 4.40 19.72 11.71
C ASP A 11 3.96 18.39 11.05
N ILE A 12 2.95 17.74 11.61
CA ILE A 12 2.25 16.63 10.97
C ILE A 12 0.81 17.05 10.67
N LEU A 13 0.34 16.77 9.46
CA LEU A 13 -1.08 16.88 9.12
C LEU A 13 -1.77 15.54 9.35
N LYS A 14 -2.73 15.52 10.27
CA LYS A 14 -3.63 14.40 10.51
C LYS A 14 -4.90 14.60 9.69
N VAL A 15 -5.25 13.64 8.84
CA VAL A 15 -6.42 13.66 7.96
C VAL A 15 -7.29 12.45 8.26
N GLU A 16 -8.43 12.66 8.91
CA GLU A 16 -9.40 11.60 9.23
C GLU A 16 -10.44 11.50 8.12
N ILE A 17 -10.60 10.32 7.53
CA ILE A 17 -11.62 10.05 6.50
C ILE A 17 -12.90 9.64 7.21
N VAL A 18 -13.79 10.61 7.43
CA VAL A 18 -15.02 10.43 8.22
C VAL A 18 -16.08 9.66 7.44
N ASP A 19 -16.23 9.98 6.16
CA ASP A 19 -17.20 9.32 5.29
C ASP A 19 -16.80 9.45 3.82
N LEU A 20 -17.16 8.46 3.00
CA LEU A 20 -17.00 8.46 1.54
C LEU A 20 -18.30 7.97 0.91
N GLN A 21 -18.79 8.70 -0.10
CA GLN A 21 -20.03 8.38 -0.80
C GLN A 21 -19.79 8.35 -2.32
N PRO A 22 -20.35 7.36 -3.04
CA PRO A 22 -20.27 7.34 -4.49
C PRO A 22 -21.01 8.53 -5.09
N ARG A 23 -20.44 9.16 -6.12
CA ARG A 23 -21.12 10.19 -6.90
C ARG A 23 -22.14 9.52 -7.82
N LYS A 24 -23.41 9.89 -7.65
CA LYS A 24 -24.51 9.38 -8.49
C LYS A 24 -24.68 10.24 -9.74
N ASN A 25 -24.96 9.59 -10.85
CA ASN A 25 -25.41 10.25 -12.08
C ASN A 25 -26.89 10.68 -11.96
N PRO A 26 -27.46 11.36 -12.96
CA PRO A 26 -28.87 11.79 -12.93
C PRO A 26 -29.90 10.66 -12.81
N SER A 27 -29.56 9.42 -13.20
CA SER A 27 -30.42 8.25 -13.01
C SER A 27 -30.24 7.55 -11.66
N GLY A 28 -29.43 8.13 -10.76
CA GLY A 28 -29.19 7.61 -9.42
C GLY A 28 -28.17 6.47 -9.35
N LYS A 29 -27.51 6.14 -10.46
CA LYS A 29 -26.51 5.08 -10.57
C LYS A 29 -25.09 5.63 -10.42
N THR A 30 -24.15 4.77 -10.05
CA THR A 30 -22.72 5.08 -10.05
C THR A 30 -21.99 4.06 -10.91
N PHE A 31 -21.06 4.56 -11.72
CA PHE A 31 -20.21 3.74 -12.57
C PHE A 31 -18.75 3.99 -12.23
N GLY A 32 -17.91 3.02 -12.57
CA GLY A 32 -16.47 3.19 -12.58
C GLY A 32 -15.86 2.62 -13.85
N SER A 33 -14.61 2.99 -14.11
CA SER A 33 -13.81 2.53 -15.23
C SER A 33 -12.57 1.86 -14.70
N ASN A 34 -12.24 0.69 -15.21
CA ASN A 34 -10.97 0.04 -14.95
C ASN A 34 -10.31 -0.19 -16.31
N ALA A 35 -9.05 0.22 -16.44
CA ALA A 35 -8.29 0.11 -17.68
C ALA A 35 -7.14 -0.86 -17.48
N ALA A 36 -7.16 -1.96 -18.24
CA ALA A 36 -5.98 -2.78 -18.41
C ALA A 36 -5.02 -2.05 -19.35
N ALA A 37 -4.17 -1.21 -18.78
CA ALA A 37 -3.40 -0.21 -19.50
C ALA A 37 -1.93 -0.62 -19.72
N TRP A 38 -1.26 0.09 -20.63
CA TRP A 38 0.14 -0.20 -20.98
C TRP A 38 1.14 -0.07 -19.82
N TRP A 39 0.82 0.72 -18.78
CA TRP A 39 1.67 0.89 -17.60
C TRP A 39 1.47 -0.20 -16.55
N GLY A 40 0.39 -0.99 -16.67
CA GLY A 40 0.08 -2.08 -15.77
C GLY A 40 1.13 -3.18 -15.77
N TYR A 41 1.15 -3.98 -14.71
CA TYR A 41 2.12 -5.04 -14.53
C TYR A 41 1.90 -6.21 -15.52
N GLN A 42 0.66 -6.47 -15.91
CA GLN A 42 0.28 -7.42 -16.97
C GLN A 42 0.93 -7.08 -18.32
N ALA A 43 1.16 -5.80 -18.63
CA ALA A 43 1.79 -5.39 -19.88
C ALA A 43 3.29 -5.74 -19.95
N ARG A 44 3.89 -6.13 -18.82
CA ARG A 44 5.32 -6.48 -18.68
C ARG A 44 5.59 -7.97 -18.92
N VAL A 45 4.54 -8.78 -19.09
CA VAL A 45 4.64 -10.21 -19.32
C VAL A 45 3.90 -10.61 -20.60
N PRO A 46 4.27 -11.72 -21.24
CA PRO A 46 3.53 -12.24 -22.37
C PRO A 46 2.07 -12.55 -22.00
N LYS A 47 1.18 -12.39 -22.97
CA LYS A 47 -0.20 -12.86 -22.91
C LYS A 47 -0.23 -14.40 -22.83
N ALA A 48 -1.42 -14.93 -22.57
CA ALA A 48 -1.62 -16.38 -22.39
C ALA A 48 -1.24 -17.21 -23.63
N ASP A 49 -1.29 -16.63 -24.82
CA ASP A 49 -0.88 -17.24 -26.09
C ASP A 49 0.64 -17.14 -26.36
N GLY A 50 1.39 -16.45 -25.49
CA GLY A 50 2.83 -16.24 -25.61
C GLY A 50 3.22 -14.97 -26.38
N GLU A 51 2.27 -14.24 -26.95
CA GLU A 51 2.52 -12.98 -27.64
C GLU A 51 2.72 -11.82 -26.65
N PRO A 52 3.49 -10.79 -26.99
CA PRO A 52 3.62 -9.61 -26.13
C PRO A 52 2.30 -8.84 -26.00
N PHE A 53 2.16 -8.09 -24.90
CA PHE A 53 1.11 -7.08 -24.78
C PHE A 53 1.43 -5.89 -25.69
N LEU A 54 0.49 -5.53 -26.56
CA LEU A 54 0.61 -4.44 -27.51
C LEU A 54 -0.20 -3.23 -27.04
N SER A 55 0.37 -2.04 -27.19
CA SER A 55 -0.24 -0.77 -26.79
C SER A 55 -0.04 0.29 -27.86
N GLY A 56 -0.47 -0.05 -29.08
CA GLY A 56 -0.45 0.86 -30.21
C GLY A 56 0.96 1.39 -30.49
N SER A 57 1.04 2.71 -30.69
CA SER A 57 2.30 3.39 -30.97
C SER A 57 3.29 3.37 -29.79
N PHE A 58 2.86 3.08 -28.56
CA PHE A 58 3.77 2.97 -27.40
C PHE A 58 4.70 1.75 -27.51
N SER A 59 4.15 0.59 -27.87
CA SER A 59 4.91 -0.64 -28.10
C SER A 59 5.52 -0.72 -29.51
N GLY A 60 5.45 0.35 -30.30
CA GLY A 60 5.91 0.35 -31.70
C GLY A 60 5.05 -0.48 -32.64
N THR A 61 3.77 -0.73 -32.28
CA THR A 61 2.80 -1.49 -33.07
C THR A 61 1.56 -0.65 -33.37
N PRO A 62 1.67 0.39 -34.22
CA PRO A 62 0.56 1.30 -34.47
C PRO A 62 -0.71 0.57 -34.88
N ALA A 63 -1.85 1.03 -34.37
CA ALA A 63 -3.19 0.43 -34.55
C ALA A 63 -3.42 -0.98 -33.96
N SER A 64 -2.39 -1.65 -33.42
CA SER A 64 -2.53 -2.90 -32.66
C SER A 64 -2.46 -2.61 -31.17
N ASN A 65 -3.59 -2.75 -30.47
CA ASN A 65 -3.71 -2.42 -29.06
C ASN A 65 -4.52 -3.48 -28.29
N ASP A 66 -3.95 -3.99 -27.21
CA ASP A 66 -4.52 -4.95 -26.26
C ASP A 66 -5.14 -4.28 -25.02
N GLU A 67 -5.06 -2.95 -24.88
CA GLU A 67 -5.68 -2.19 -23.81
C GLU A 67 -7.21 -2.32 -23.88
N VAL A 68 -7.80 -2.63 -22.74
CA VAL A 68 -9.24 -2.83 -22.60
C VAL A 68 -9.74 -2.00 -21.44
N VAL A 69 -10.83 -1.28 -21.66
CA VAL A 69 -11.57 -0.57 -20.62
C VAL A 69 -12.78 -1.40 -20.22
N THR A 70 -12.89 -1.72 -18.94
CA THR A 70 -14.06 -2.35 -18.32
C THR A 70 -14.85 -1.31 -17.54
N ILE A 71 -16.11 -1.12 -17.91
CA ILE A 71 -17.04 -0.27 -17.16
C ILE A 71 -17.75 -1.11 -16.11
N TYR A 72 -17.74 -0.65 -14.87
CA TYR A 72 -18.41 -1.27 -13.73
C TYR A 72 -19.62 -0.46 -13.31
N GLU A 73 -20.68 -1.13 -12.87
CA GLU A 73 -21.82 -0.52 -12.18
C GLU A 73 -21.78 -0.89 -10.69
N LEU A 74 -21.97 0.11 -9.83
CA LEU A 74 -22.20 -0.11 -8.40
C LEU A 74 -23.61 -0.66 -8.19
N LYS A 75 -23.71 -1.89 -7.70
CA LYS A 75 -24.97 -2.59 -7.45
C LYS A 75 -25.12 -2.92 -5.97
N SER A 76 -26.35 -3.20 -5.58
CA SER A 76 -26.68 -3.67 -4.23
C SER A 76 -27.81 -4.67 -4.29
N ASP A 77 -27.76 -5.68 -3.43
CA ASP A 77 -28.84 -6.62 -3.19
C ASP A 77 -28.93 -6.99 -1.70
N ALA A 78 -29.52 -8.16 -1.39
CA ALA A 78 -29.69 -8.64 -0.02
C ALA A 78 -28.36 -8.90 0.72
N ASP A 79 -27.28 -9.20 -0.01
CA ASP A 79 -25.98 -9.58 0.57
C ASP A 79 -25.03 -8.38 0.71
N GLY A 80 -25.40 -7.22 0.17
CA GLY A 80 -24.65 -5.97 0.32
C GLY A 80 -24.41 -5.25 -0.99
N VAL A 81 -23.38 -4.39 -0.99
CA VAL A 81 -22.98 -3.54 -2.11
C VAL A 81 -21.75 -4.14 -2.80
N PHE A 82 -21.77 -4.21 -4.13
CA PHE A 82 -20.70 -4.76 -4.95
C PHE A 82 -20.57 -4.00 -6.27
N ALA A 83 -19.40 -4.03 -6.88
CA ALA A 83 -19.21 -3.59 -8.26
C ALA A 83 -19.39 -4.78 -9.20
N GLU A 84 -20.11 -4.59 -10.31
CA GLU A 84 -20.32 -5.62 -11.33
C GLU A 84 -19.87 -5.08 -12.70
N PRO A 85 -19.07 -5.84 -13.49
CA PRO A 85 -18.77 -5.48 -14.87
C PRO A 85 -20.07 -5.29 -15.66
N SER A 86 -20.20 -4.15 -16.33
CA SER A 86 -21.33 -3.79 -17.18
C SER A 86 -21.03 -4.08 -18.64
N TYR A 87 -19.94 -3.55 -19.18
CA TYR A 87 -19.47 -3.82 -20.54
C TYR A 87 -17.97 -3.52 -20.63
N GLN A 88 -17.32 -4.04 -21.68
CA GLN A 88 -15.93 -3.74 -22.00
C GLN A 88 -15.83 -3.17 -23.41
N PHE A 89 -14.75 -2.44 -23.68
CA PHE A 89 -14.36 -2.08 -25.02
C PHE A 89 -12.84 -2.04 -25.16
N HIS A 90 -12.35 -2.43 -26.34
CA HIS A 90 -10.94 -2.25 -26.69
C HIS A 90 -10.65 -0.77 -26.88
N TRP A 91 -9.51 -0.30 -26.39
CA TRP A 91 -9.10 1.08 -26.58
C TRP A 91 -9.05 1.42 -28.08
N PRO A 92 -9.80 2.42 -28.54
CA PRO A 92 -9.94 2.69 -29.97
C PRO A 92 -8.79 3.52 -30.54
N ASN A 93 -8.66 3.48 -31.86
CA ASN A 93 -7.87 4.45 -32.62
C ASN A 93 -8.68 5.75 -32.77
N LEU A 94 -8.15 6.82 -32.19
CA LEU A 94 -8.81 8.11 -32.07
C LEU A 94 -8.01 9.19 -32.79
N THR A 95 -8.72 10.20 -33.27
CA THR A 95 -8.15 11.50 -33.62
C THR A 95 -8.70 12.53 -32.64
N ASP A 96 -7.82 13.27 -31.99
CA ASP A 96 -8.19 14.31 -31.04
C ASP A 96 -8.64 15.61 -31.72
N PRO A 97 -9.12 16.62 -30.97
CA PRO A 97 -9.60 17.89 -31.54
C PRO A 97 -8.52 18.69 -32.30
N ASP A 98 -7.24 18.43 -32.03
CA ASP A 98 -6.10 19.08 -32.71
C ASP A 98 -5.65 18.28 -33.95
N GLY A 99 -6.31 17.17 -34.27
CA GLY A 99 -5.98 16.30 -35.40
C GLY A 99 -4.87 15.30 -35.12
N VAL A 100 -4.48 15.10 -33.87
CA VAL A 100 -3.45 14.14 -33.47
C VAL A 100 -4.07 12.75 -33.34
N HIS A 101 -3.47 11.79 -34.05
CA HIS A 101 -3.85 10.38 -33.93
C HIS A 101 -3.35 9.78 -32.60
N ARG A 102 -4.22 9.00 -31.95
CA ARG A 102 -4.03 8.40 -30.63
C ARG A 102 -4.53 6.96 -30.66
N ASP A 103 -3.64 6.00 -30.49
CA ASP A 103 -3.95 4.57 -30.56
C ASP A 103 -3.61 3.82 -29.27
N TYR A 104 -3.35 4.54 -28.17
CA TYR A 104 -3.16 4.00 -26.83
C TYR A 104 -3.50 5.04 -25.75
N ILE A 105 -3.64 4.59 -24.50
CA ILE A 105 -3.99 5.46 -23.37
C ILE A 105 -2.79 6.32 -22.98
N LYS A 106 -2.66 7.50 -23.60
CA LYS A 106 -1.52 8.40 -23.36
C LYS A 106 -1.85 9.61 -22.49
N TYR A 107 -3.04 10.18 -22.67
CA TYR A 107 -3.42 11.45 -22.05
C TYR A 107 -4.71 11.29 -21.23
N PRO A 108 -4.71 11.74 -19.96
CA PRO A 108 -5.93 11.74 -19.16
C PRO A 108 -6.98 12.68 -19.76
N GLY A 109 -8.26 12.35 -19.56
CA GLY A 109 -9.36 13.12 -20.15
C GLY A 109 -9.57 12.90 -21.65
N THR A 110 -8.89 11.92 -22.25
CA THR A 110 -9.19 11.47 -23.62
C THR A 110 -10.65 11.03 -23.70
N CYS A 111 -11.41 11.66 -24.59
CA CYS A 111 -12.83 11.40 -24.73
C CYS A 111 -13.09 10.36 -25.81
N VAL A 112 -13.76 9.26 -25.45
CA VAL A 112 -14.05 8.15 -26.38
C VAL A 112 -15.40 8.40 -27.09
N PRO A 113 -15.42 8.63 -28.42
CA PRO A 113 -16.65 8.81 -29.19
C PRO A 113 -17.32 7.46 -29.46
N HIS A 114 -18.04 6.94 -28.47
CA HIS A 114 -18.78 5.68 -28.55
C HIS A 114 -19.74 5.62 -29.76
N ASP A 115 -19.92 4.43 -30.34
CA ASP A 115 -20.85 4.15 -31.45
C ASP A 115 -21.80 2.98 -31.20
N TYR A 116 -21.81 2.42 -29.99
CA TYR A 116 -22.84 1.47 -29.62
C TYR A 116 -24.22 2.13 -29.61
N GLU A 117 -25.23 1.43 -30.13
CA GLU A 117 -26.60 1.95 -30.19
C GLU A 117 -27.13 2.28 -28.78
N GLY A 118 -27.58 3.53 -28.59
CA GLY A 118 -28.07 4.02 -27.30
C GLY A 118 -26.99 4.63 -26.39
N PHE A 119 -25.71 4.60 -26.75
CA PHE A 119 -24.67 5.35 -26.05
C PHE A 119 -24.63 6.80 -26.54
N SER A 120 -24.29 7.73 -25.65
CA SER A 120 -23.98 9.11 -26.05
C SER A 120 -22.62 9.17 -26.76
N SER A 121 -22.55 9.96 -27.83
CA SER A 121 -21.32 10.29 -28.55
C SER A 121 -21.09 11.82 -28.57
N ASP A 122 -21.55 12.53 -27.54
CA ASP A 122 -21.55 14.01 -27.50
C ASP A 122 -20.14 14.61 -27.65
N VAL A 123 -19.10 13.81 -27.38
CA VAL A 123 -17.70 14.19 -27.53
C VAL A 123 -17.26 14.33 -28.99
N ALA A 124 -18.01 13.77 -29.95
CA ALA A 124 -17.77 14.00 -31.37
C ALA A 124 -17.96 15.47 -31.76
N GLY A 125 -18.94 16.15 -31.13
CA GLY A 125 -19.14 17.58 -31.27
C GLY A 125 -18.00 18.42 -30.66
N MET A 126 -17.19 17.83 -29.78
CA MET A 126 -15.99 18.43 -29.21
C MET A 126 -14.74 18.22 -30.08
N GLY A 127 -14.86 17.57 -31.24
CA GLY A 127 -13.77 17.33 -32.19
C GLY A 127 -13.13 15.95 -32.11
N TRP A 128 -13.50 15.12 -31.12
CA TRP A 128 -12.99 13.75 -30.99
C TRP A 128 -13.59 12.83 -32.05
N ARG A 129 -12.73 12.07 -32.73
CA ARG A 129 -13.15 11.13 -33.78
C ARG A 129 -12.53 9.77 -33.53
N LYS A 130 -13.19 8.72 -34.01
CA LYS A 130 -12.64 7.38 -34.12
C LYS A 130 -12.45 7.03 -35.58
N ASP A 131 -11.44 6.23 -35.86
CA ASP A 131 -11.09 5.87 -37.24
C ASP A 131 -11.92 4.69 -37.74
N VAL A 132 -12.25 3.77 -36.84
CA VAL A 132 -13.01 2.55 -37.08
C VAL A 132 -14.05 2.33 -35.98
N PRO A 133 -15.08 1.49 -36.21
CA PRO A 133 -16.03 1.14 -35.17
C PRO A 133 -15.36 0.51 -33.94
N ILE A 134 -15.90 0.79 -32.75
CA ILE A 134 -15.32 0.29 -31.49
C ILE A 134 -15.76 -1.16 -31.26
N THR A 135 -14.81 -2.01 -30.84
CA THR A 135 -15.10 -3.39 -30.45
C THR A 135 -15.55 -3.44 -29.00
N TYR A 136 -16.79 -3.90 -28.77
CA TYR A 136 -17.42 -4.03 -27.45
C TYR A 136 -17.61 -5.48 -27.02
N VAL A 137 -17.58 -5.70 -25.71
CA VAL A 137 -18.11 -6.90 -25.05
C VAL A 137 -19.23 -6.45 -24.11
N MET A 138 -20.48 -6.63 -24.56
CA MET A 138 -21.66 -6.11 -23.83
C MET A 138 -22.11 -7.02 -22.68
N GLU A 139 -21.74 -8.29 -22.70
CA GLU A 139 -22.10 -9.27 -21.67
C GLU A 139 -20.81 -9.92 -21.14
N PRO A 140 -19.93 -9.15 -20.47
CA PRO A 140 -18.74 -9.72 -19.84
C PRO A 140 -19.15 -10.64 -18.69
N PHE A 141 -18.21 -11.43 -18.19
CA PHE A 141 -18.46 -12.26 -17.01
C PHE A 141 -18.87 -11.38 -15.81
N ARG A 142 -20.06 -11.63 -15.27
CA ARG A 142 -20.68 -10.82 -14.20
C ARG A 142 -20.13 -11.19 -12.82
N ALA A 143 -18.86 -10.86 -12.58
CA ALA A 143 -18.24 -11.00 -11.28
C ALA A 143 -18.81 -10.00 -10.26
N ARG A 144 -18.95 -10.43 -9.00
CA ARG A 144 -19.35 -9.57 -7.89
C ARG A 144 -18.10 -9.14 -7.12
N ILE A 145 -17.63 -7.92 -7.38
CA ILE A 145 -16.40 -7.39 -6.78
C ILE A 145 -16.74 -6.67 -5.47
N PRO A 146 -16.14 -7.06 -4.32
CA PRO A 146 -16.32 -6.34 -3.06
C PRO A 146 -15.87 -4.88 -3.18
N VAL A 147 -16.71 -3.97 -2.69
CA VAL A 147 -16.40 -2.53 -2.68
C VAL A 147 -15.49 -2.21 -1.49
N ASN A 148 -14.41 -1.48 -1.74
CA ASN A 148 -13.50 -0.97 -0.71
C ASN A 148 -13.16 0.50 -1.00
N MET A 149 -14.19 1.34 -1.14
CA MET A 149 -14.06 2.72 -1.58
C MET A 149 -12.99 3.52 -0.81
N HIS A 150 -12.05 4.10 -1.54
CA HIS A 150 -10.88 4.77 -0.98
C HIS A 150 -10.39 5.91 -1.88
N VAL A 151 -9.45 6.67 -1.34
CA VAL A 151 -8.73 7.75 -2.03
C VAL A 151 -7.34 7.23 -2.38
N GLY A 152 -7.07 6.99 -3.66
CA GLY A 152 -5.77 6.52 -4.17
C GLY A 152 -4.69 7.59 -4.02
N CYS A 153 -5.01 8.82 -4.47
CA CYS A 153 -4.11 9.97 -4.39
C CYS A 153 -4.49 10.90 -3.25
N MET A 154 -3.74 10.90 -2.14
CA MET A 154 -3.89 11.90 -1.07
C MET A 154 -2.56 12.24 -0.43
N GLY A 155 -2.21 13.53 -0.40
CA GLY A 155 -0.93 13.97 0.14
C GLY A 155 -0.74 15.49 0.18
N LEU A 156 0.46 15.88 0.60
CA LEU A 156 0.89 17.27 0.77
C LEU A 156 1.91 17.65 -0.30
N ALA A 157 1.91 18.92 -0.69
CA ALA A 157 2.91 19.42 -1.62
C ALA A 157 4.31 19.34 -0.97
N PRO A 158 5.30 18.71 -1.63
CA PRO A 158 6.67 18.67 -1.13
C PRO A 158 7.34 20.04 -1.28
N ALA A 159 8.37 20.30 -0.48
CA ALA A 159 9.16 21.53 -0.58
C ALA A 159 10.22 21.48 -1.69
N SER A 160 10.61 20.29 -2.13
CA SER A 160 11.75 20.07 -3.02
C SER A 160 11.53 20.56 -4.46
N HIS A 161 10.27 20.60 -4.92
CA HIS A 161 9.94 20.89 -6.32
C HIS A 161 8.70 21.76 -6.45
N ALA A 162 8.68 22.65 -7.46
CA ALA A 162 7.54 23.53 -7.74
C ALA A 162 6.35 22.79 -8.41
N SER A 163 6.63 21.68 -9.10
CA SER A 163 5.64 20.82 -9.75
C SER A 163 6.15 19.39 -9.67
N VAL A 164 5.25 18.46 -9.36
CA VAL A 164 5.57 17.05 -9.16
C VAL A 164 4.51 16.22 -9.89
N ASP A 165 4.95 15.14 -10.53
CA ASP A 165 4.05 14.16 -11.14
C ASP A 165 3.18 13.52 -10.05
N SER A 166 1.87 13.44 -10.28
CA SER A 166 0.96 12.87 -9.29
C SER A 166 1.08 11.35 -9.20
N ILE A 167 1.66 10.68 -10.20
CA ILE A 167 1.71 9.22 -10.28
C ILE A 167 2.61 8.64 -9.16
N PRO A 168 3.91 8.97 -8.99
CA PRO A 168 4.71 8.24 -8.03
C PRO A 168 4.44 8.72 -6.58
N PRO A 169 4.18 7.82 -5.61
CA PRO A 169 4.01 8.19 -4.21
C PRO A 169 5.29 8.72 -3.56
N MET A 170 5.09 9.47 -2.47
CA MET A 170 6.11 10.23 -1.73
C MET A 170 5.95 10.08 -0.21
N PRO A 171 6.96 10.51 0.58
CA PRO A 171 6.86 10.62 2.04
C PRO A 171 5.66 11.44 2.52
N SER A 172 5.28 12.46 1.75
CA SER A 172 4.18 13.36 2.02
C SER A 172 2.81 12.85 1.52
N GLY A 173 2.74 11.62 1.02
CA GLY A 173 1.53 11.01 0.43
C GLY A 173 1.60 10.92 -1.09
N GLY A 174 0.51 11.25 -1.79
CA GLY A 174 0.40 11.10 -3.24
C GLY A 174 -0.41 9.85 -3.62
N ASN A 175 -0.13 9.25 -4.78
CA ASN A 175 -0.74 8.00 -5.28
C ASN A 175 -0.27 6.79 -4.48
N LEU A 176 -0.86 6.59 -3.31
CA LEU A 176 -0.52 5.47 -2.45
C LEU A 176 -1.20 4.19 -2.91
N ASP A 177 -2.42 4.33 -3.43
CA ASP A 177 -3.28 3.26 -3.96
C ASP A 177 -3.41 2.07 -3.00
N ASP A 178 -3.52 2.39 -1.71
CA ASP A 178 -3.91 1.42 -0.69
C ASP A 178 -5.42 1.47 -0.51
N LYS A 179 -6.07 0.35 -0.83
CA LYS A 179 -7.52 0.13 -0.65
C LYS A 179 -8.03 0.39 0.77
N ARG A 180 -7.13 0.49 1.75
CA ARG A 180 -7.41 0.78 3.16
C ARG A 180 -7.53 2.28 3.45
N ILE A 181 -7.18 3.18 2.53
CA ILE A 181 -7.30 4.65 2.69
C ILE A 181 -8.75 5.09 2.41
N GLY A 182 -9.67 4.46 3.14
CA GLY A 182 -11.11 4.66 3.05
C GLY A 182 -11.71 5.18 4.35
N LYS A 183 -13.04 5.14 4.42
CA LYS A 183 -13.81 5.54 5.62
C LYS A 183 -13.28 4.84 6.88
N GLY A 184 -13.03 5.62 7.93
CA GLY A 184 -12.54 5.13 9.22
C GLY A 184 -11.02 5.09 9.34
N THR A 185 -10.29 5.36 8.27
CA THR A 185 -8.83 5.50 8.27
C THR A 185 -8.43 6.95 8.54
N THR A 186 -7.37 7.11 9.33
CA THR A 186 -6.69 8.38 9.56
C THR A 186 -5.31 8.32 8.93
N MET A 187 -4.97 9.31 8.12
CA MET A 187 -3.64 9.45 7.54
C MET A 187 -2.84 10.53 8.25
N TYR A 188 -1.54 10.30 8.39
CA TYR A 188 -0.57 11.24 8.95
C TYR A 188 0.52 11.53 7.92
N TYR A 189 0.68 12.81 7.57
CA TYR A 189 1.65 13.27 6.58
C TYR A 189 2.61 14.31 7.19
N PRO A 190 3.93 14.21 6.95
CA PRO A 190 4.87 15.26 7.34
C PRO A 190 4.63 16.53 6.51
N VAL A 191 4.52 17.68 7.17
CA VAL A 191 4.33 18.98 6.52
C VAL A 191 5.70 19.53 6.12
N GLU A 192 5.89 19.82 4.83
CA GLU A 192 7.14 20.40 4.31
C GLU A 192 7.01 21.88 3.91
N VAL A 193 5.79 22.34 3.63
CA VAL A 193 5.51 23.70 3.18
C VAL A 193 4.46 24.37 4.06
N ALA A 194 4.55 25.69 4.18
CA ALA A 194 3.57 26.47 4.94
C ALA A 194 2.16 26.26 4.38
N GLY A 195 1.20 25.99 5.28
CA GLY A 195 -0.17 25.69 4.90
C GLY A 195 -0.44 24.25 4.49
N ALA A 196 0.58 23.38 4.46
CA ALA A 196 0.56 21.96 4.06
C ALA A 196 0.14 21.68 2.60
N LEU A 197 -0.80 22.43 2.04
CA LEU A 197 -1.28 22.34 0.65
C LEU A 197 -1.85 20.95 0.31
N LEU A 198 -2.67 20.39 1.20
CA LEU A 198 -3.32 19.09 1.03
C LEU A 198 -4.12 19.01 -0.26
N SER A 199 -3.95 17.94 -1.03
CA SER A 199 -4.80 17.61 -2.17
C SER A 199 -5.21 16.14 -2.10
N MET A 200 -6.33 15.81 -2.75
CA MET A 200 -6.85 14.45 -2.82
C MET A 200 -7.64 14.24 -4.11
N GLY A 201 -7.57 13.03 -4.67
CA GLY A 201 -8.16 12.63 -5.95
C GLY A 201 -8.03 11.12 -6.14
N ASP A 202 -8.07 10.68 -7.39
CA ASP A 202 -7.88 9.26 -7.78
C ASP A 202 -8.74 8.30 -6.95
N ALA A 203 -10.05 8.47 -7.09
CA ALA A 203 -11.00 7.84 -6.20
C ALA A 203 -11.40 6.46 -6.76
N HIS A 204 -11.35 5.44 -5.92
CA HIS A 204 -11.59 4.07 -6.36
C HIS A 204 -12.86 3.50 -5.73
N MET A 205 -13.63 2.77 -6.53
CA MET A 205 -14.76 1.96 -6.04
C MET A 205 -14.27 0.67 -5.42
N ALA A 206 -13.32 0.02 -6.08
CA ALA A 206 -12.62 -1.15 -5.57
C ALA A 206 -11.22 -1.25 -6.16
N GLN A 207 -10.28 -1.82 -5.40
CA GLN A 207 -8.94 -2.18 -5.88
C GLN A 207 -8.44 -3.42 -5.11
N GLY A 208 -7.58 -4.21 -5.76
CA GLY A 208 -6.83 -5.29 -5.13
C GLY A 208 -5.45 -4.82 -4.68
N ASP A 209 -4.83 -5.54 -3.73
CA ASP A 209 -3.43 -5.30 -3.35
C ASP A 209 -2.54 -5.66 -4.56
N SER A 210 -2.01 -4.65 -5.27
CA SER A 210 -1.07 -4.64 -6.42
C SER A 210 -1.48 -3.67 -7.52
N GLU A 211 -2.77 -3.33 -7.65
CA GLU A 211 -3.30 -2.56 -8.78
C GLU A 211 -2.86 -3.11 -10.14
N LEU A 212 -2.89 -4.44 -10.26
CA LEU A 212 -2.12 -5.19 -11.25
C LEU A 212 -2.21 -4.65 -12.68
N ASP A 213 -3.39 -4.24 -13.11
CA ASP A 213 -3.65 -3.86 -14.50
C ASP A 213 -3.35 -2.39 -14.84
N GLY A 214 -2.94 -1.62 -13.84
CA GLY A 214 -2.63 -0.20 -13.93
C GLY A 214 -3.63 0.71 -13.23
N THR A 215 -4.83 0.23 -12.88
CA THR A 215 -5.88 1.08 -12.30
C THR A 215 -6.73 0.33 -11.28
N GLY A 216 -7.41 1.07 -10.41
CA GLY A 216 -8.54 0.56 -9.65
C GLY A 216 -9.79 0.44 -10.53
N ILE A 217 -10.94 0.27 -9.88
CA ILE A 217 -12.22 0.67 -10.47
C ILE A 217 -12.35 2.18 -10.23
N GLU A 218 -11.79 2.97 -11.14
CA GLU A 218 -11.80 4.43 -11.10
C GLU A 218 -13.22 4.96 -11.06
N THR A 219 -13.55 5.75 -10.04
CA THR A 219 -14.89 6.30 -9.86
C THR A 219 -14.86 7.69 -9.23
N SER A 220 -15.97 8.41 -9.34
CA SER A 220 -16.12 9.67 -8.62
C SER A 220 -16.72 9.43 -7.25
N ILE A 221 -16.09 9.95 -6.20
CA ILE A 221 -16.61 9.92 -4.82
C ILE A 221 -16.72 11.33 -4.23
N THR A 222 -17.51 11.48 -3.18
CA THR A 222 -17.56 12.67 -2.34
C THR A 222 -17.23 12.27 -0.92
N GLY A 223 -16.18 12.88 -0.35
CA GLY A 223 -15.70 12.55 0.99
C GLY A 223 -15.93 13.67 2.01
N THR A 224 -16.08 13.28 3.27
CA THR A 224 -16.03 14.18 4.43
C THR A 224 -14.76 13.88 5.22
N PHE A 225 -13.96 14.91 5.46
CA PHE A 225 -12.66 14.79 6.12
C PHE A 225 -12.58 15.72 7.32
N ARG A 226 -11.87 15.28 8.37
CA ARG A 226 -11.43 16.16 9.47
C ARG A 226 -9.92 16.34 9.38
N ILE A 227 -9.48 17.58 9.33
CA ILE A 227 -8.08 17.95 9.18
C ILE A 227 -7.60 18.58 10.49
N THR A 228 -6.50 18.06 11.05
CA THR A 228 -5.90 18.55 12.29
C THR A 228 -4.40 18.74 12.10
N VAL A 229 -3.86 19.88 12.51
CA VAL A 229 -2.42 20.12 12.58
C VAL A 229 -1.90 19.65 13.93
N ILE A 230 -0.94 18.74 13.92
CA ILE A 230 -0.18 18.34 15.11
C ILE A 230 1.13 19.14 15.08
N LYS A 231 1.26 20.07 16.02
CA LYS A 231 2.44 20.93 16.11
C LYS A 231 3.66 20.14 16.56
N GLN A 232 4.82 20.41 15.97
CA GLN A 232 6.10 19.78 16.32
C GLN A 232 6.37 19.79 17.85
N ALA A 233 6.03 20.89 18.53
CA ALA A 233 6.21 21.03 19.97
C ALA A 233 5.38 20.05 20.83
N LYS A 234 4.40 19.37 20.23
CA LYS A 234 3.52 18.37 20.86
C LYS A 234 3.88 16.94 20.45
N PHE A 235 4.96 16.74 19.71
CA PHE A 235 5.33 15.41 19.23
C PHE A 235 5.64 14.46 20.38
N VAL A 236 5.09 13.26 20.26
CA VAL A 236 5.52 12.08 21.01
C VAL A 236 6.55 11.32 20.17
N PRO A 237 7.34 10.39 20.76
CA PRO A 237 8.52 9.82 20.09
C PRO A 237 8.30 9.33 18.65
N TRP A 238 7.23 8.57 18.38
CA TRP A 238 6.95 8.07 17.02
C TRP A 238 6.73 9.18 15.98
N MET A 239 6.20 10.33 16.36
CA MET A 239 5.94 11.44 15.45
C MET A 239 7.25 12.04 14.93
N THR A 240 8.31 12.02 15.72
CA THR A 240 9.65 12.48 15.28
C THR A 240 10.29 11.54 14.25
N ALA A 241 9.85 10.29 14.20
CA ALA A 241 10.36 9.29 13.28
C ALA A 241 9.60 9.24 11.94
N LEU A 242 8.49 9.99 11.82
CA LEU A 242 7.62 9.96 10.65
C LEU A 242 8.25 10.69 9.46
N ASN A 243 8.69 9.93 8.46
CA ASN A 243 9.14 10.43 7.16
C ASN A 243 8.56 9.58 6.00
N PHE A 244 7.35 9.07 6.25
CA PHE A 244 6.58 8.21 5.37
C PHE A 244 5.10 8.44 5.70
N PRO A 245 4.16 8.16 4.79
CA PRO A 245 2.75 8.26 5.09
C PRO A 245 2.34 7.11 6.02
N LEU A 246 1.69 7.45 7.13
CA LEU A 246 1.21 6.48 8.12
C LEU A 246 -0.32 6.46 8.13
N GLY A 247 -0.90 5.29 7.97
CA GLY A 247 -2.32 5.04 8.15
C GLY A 247 -2.65 4.48 9.54
N GLU A 248 -3.82 4.80 10.05
CA GLU A 248 -4.35 4.30 11.31
C GLU A 248 -5.84 3.97 11.18
N THR A 249 -6.21 2.74 11.50
CA THR A 249 -7.61 2.34 11.73
C THR A 249 -7.90 2.22 13.22
N ALA A 250 -9.10 1.78 13.60
CA ALA A 250 -9.41 1.48 15.00
C ALA A 250 -8.43 0.47 15.64
N ASP A 251 -7.95 -0.49 14.85
CA ASP A 251 -7.28 -1.70 15.31
C ASP A 251 -5.91 -1.95 14.66
N THR A 252 -5.51 -1.20 13.63
CA THR A 252 -4.24 -1.39 12.93
C THR A 252 -3.51 -0.08 12.67
N TRP A 253 -2.18 -0.17 12.57
CA TRP A 253 -1.34 0.80 11.90
C TRP A 253 -0.98 0.27 10.51
N ILE A 254 -0.89 1.16 9.53
CA ILE A 254 -0.55 0.86 8.15
C ILE A 254 0.70 1.68 7.80
N VAL A 255 1.84 1.00 7.67
CA VAL A 255 3.12 1.63 7.35
C VAL A 255 3.43 1.43 5.88
N HIS A 256 3.62 2.50 5.14
CA HIS A 256 3.93 2.45 3.71
C HIS A 256 5.44 2.57 3.50
N GLY A 257 5.98 1.68 2.67
CA GLY A 257 7.32 1.81 2.12
C GLY A 257 7.30 1.70 0.60
N PHE A 258 8.27 2.34 -0.05
CA PHE A 258 8.33 2.43 -1.50
C PHE A 258 9.71 2.03 -2.02
N THR A 259 9.82 1.88 -3.35
CA THR A 259 11.09 1.61 -4.05
C THR A 259 12.18 2.58 -3.58
N GLU A 260 11.89 3.87 -3.57
CA GLU A 260 12.71 4.91 -2.95
C GLU A 260 11.87 5.64 -1.89
N THR A 261 12.44 5.86 -0.68
CA THR A 261 11.71 6.55 0.40
C THR A 261 11.22 7.91 -0.06
N ASP A 262 12.15 8.70 -0.61
CA ASP A 262 11.92 10.00 -1.20
C ASP A 262 12.57 9.99 -2.59
N TYR A 263 11.79 9.65 -3.61
CA TYR A 263 12.31 9.58 -4.97
C TYR A 263 12.66 10.97 -5.52
N LEU A 264 12.08 12.05 -4.98
CA LEU A 264 12.40 13.42 -5.39
C LEU A 264 13.78 13.85 -4.87
N ASP A 265 14.21 13.36 -3.72
CA ASP A 265 15.59 13.56 -3.26
C ASP A 265 16.56 12.69 -4.07
N THR A 266 16.27 11.39 -4.20
CA THR A 266 17.12 10.44 -4.95
C THR A 266 17.32 10.85 -6.41
N TYR A 267 16.27 11.35 -7.06
CA TYR A 267 16.26 11.75 -8.47
C TYR A 267 15.97 13.23 -8.65
N SER A 268 16.56 14.09 -7.83
CA SER A 268 16.30 15.54 -7.79
C SER A 268 16.43 16.27 -9.13
N ASP A 269 17.42 15.92 -9.97
CA ASP A 269 17.58 16.55 -11.28
C ASP A 269 16.58 16.01 -12.33
N ASN A 270 16.11 14.77 -12.17
CA ASN A 270 15.22 14.11 -13.11
C ASN A 270 14.28 13.11 -12.40
N PRO A 271 13.22 13.59 -11.72
CA PRO A 271 12.33 12.73 -10.94
C PRO A 271 11.72 11.56 -11.72
N GLY A 272 11.58 11.69 -13.05
CA GLY A 272 11.09 10.64 -13.93
C GLY A 272 11.97 9.38 -14.01
N ASP A 273 13.21 9.42 -13.52
CA ASP A 273 14.08 8.23 -13.45
C ASP A 273 13.50 7.14 -12.53
N ILE A 274 12.56 7.48 -11.66
CA ILE A 274 11.85 6.51 -10.81
C ILE A 274 11.13 5.42 -11.61
N TYR A 275 10.60 5.73 -12.79
CA TYR A 275 9.91 4.75 -13.65
C TYR A 275 10.84 3.66 -14.20
N GLY A 276 12.15 3.93 -14.24
CA GLY A 276 13.19 2.95 -14.61
C GLY A 276 13.77 2.20 -13.42
N ALA A 277 13.41 2.56 -12.19
CA ALA A 277 14.05 2.09 -10.96
C ALA A 277 13.14 1.23 -10.06
N SER A 278 11.86 1.07 -10.44
CA SER A 278 10.83 0.34 -9.71
C SER A 278 11.28 -1.07 -9.29
N ASP A 279 11.21 -1.38 -7.99
CA ASP A 279 11.70 -2.65 -7.46
C ASP A 279 10.98 -3.04 -6.16
N LEU A 280 10.29 -4.19 -6.18
CA LEU A 280 9.53 -4.69 -5.04
C LEU A 280 10.43 -5.11 -3.86
N ASN A 281 11.65 -5.59 -4.10
CA ASN A 281 12.60 -5.91 -3.04
C ASN A 281 13.09 -4.64 -2.34
N LYS A 282 13.30 -3.54 -3.08
CA LYS A 282 13.60 -2.24 -2.48
C LYS A 282 12.42 -1.76 -1.65
N ALA A 283 11.20 -1.82 -2.19
CA ALA A 283 9.98 -1.44 -1.47
C ALA A 283 9.77 -2.25 -0.18
N MET A 284 9.98 -3.57 -0.22
CA MET A 284 9.91 -4.43 0.97
C MET A 284 10.97 -4.06 2.03
N LYS A 285 12.23 -3.85 1.61
CA LYS A 285 13.28 -3.38 2.53
C LYS A 285 12.91 -2.05 3.16
N ASN A 286 12.36 -1.12 2.37
CA ASN A 286 11.91 0.17 2.86
C ASN A 286 10.79 0.03 3.88
N SER A 287 9.73 -0.71 3.54
CA SER A 287 8.58 -0.96 4.42
C SER A 287 9.02 -1.57 5.76
N PHE A 288 9.94 -2.54 5.74
CA PHE A 288 10.54 -3.08 6.96
C PHE A 288 11.30 -2.03 7.78
N MET A 289 12.16 -1.23 7.14
CA MET A 289 12.93 -0.19 7.83
C MET A 289 12.02 0.84 8.50
N GLN A 290 10.95 1.26 7.81
CA GLN A 290 9.98 2.22 8.34
C GLN A 290 9.16 1.61 9.49
N THR A 291 8.69 0.38 9.32
CA THR A 291 7.95 -0.35 10.36
C THR A 291 8.79 -0.53 11.62
N ARG A 292 10.03 -1.00 11.47
CA ARG A 292 11.00 -1.13 12.57
C ARG A 292 11.19 0.20 13.29
N LYS A 293 11.52 1.25 12.54
CA LYS A 293 11.77 2.59 13.10
C LYS A 293 10.54 3.13 13.84
N PHE A 294 9.35 2.97 13.26
CA PHE A 294 8.07 3.38 13.86
C PHE A 294 7.82 2.67 15.19
N LEU A 295 7.88 1.33 15.21
CA LEU A 295 7.57 0.54 16.40
C LEU A 295 8.60 0.72 17.52
N MET A 296 9.89 0.82 17.18
CA MET A 296 10.92 1.17 18.16
C MET A 296 10.66 2.53 18.79
N SER A 297 10.27 3.52 17.99
CA SER A 297 9.97 4.87 18.49
C SER A 297 8.69 4.89 19.31
N MET A 298 7.64 4.19 18.89
CA MET A 298 6.34 4.20 19.54
C MET A 298 6.32 3.44 20.87
N TYR A 299 6.94 2.26 20.91
CA TYR A 299 6.85 1.34 22.04
C TYR A 299 8.17 1.17 22.81
N GLY A 300 9.24 1.85 22.39
CA GLY A 300 10.55 1.79 23.06
C GLY A 300 11.25 0.44 22.92
N LEU A 301 10.98 -0.29 21.83
CA LEU A 301 11.52 -1.63 21.57
C LEU A 301 13.00 -1.57 21.16
N THR A 302 13.75 -2.60 21.55
CA THR A 302 15.07 -2.87 20.98
C THR A 302 14.95 -3.45 19.56
N GLU A 303 16.07 -3.43 18.82
CA GLU A 303 16.12 -4.00 17.47
C GLU A 303 15.85 -5.52 17.43
N ALA A 304 16.26 -6.24 18.48
CA ALA A 304 15.98 -7.67 18.59
C ALA A 304 14.48 -7.95 18.85
N GLU A 305 13.84 -7.16 19.71
CA GLU A 305 12.42 -7.33 20.04
C GLU A 305 11.53 -6.97 18.84
N VAL A 306 11.75 -5.80 18.22
CA VAL A 306 10.93 -5.35 17.11
C VAL A 306 11.01 -6.29 15.91
N THR A 307 12.20 -6.82 15.61
CA THR A 307 12.36 -7.82 14.53
C THR A 307 11.57 -9.09 14.84
N THR A 308 11.58 -9.53 16.10
CA THR A 308 10.82 -10.70 16.55
C THR A 308 9.32 -10.49 16.39
N PHE A 309 8.80 -9.35 16.83
CA PHE A 309 7.36 -9.05 16.77
C PHE A 309 6.88 -8.80 15.34
N ILE A 310 7.67 -8.10 14.52
CA ILE A 310 7.38 -7.95 13.10
C ILE A 310 7.24 -9.32 12.44
N THR A 311 8.19 -10.24 12.67
CA THR A 311 8.18 -11.56 12.04
C THR A 311 6.93 -12.39 12.38
N GLN A 312 6.36 -12.22 13.58
CA GLN A 312 5.29 -13.08 14.09
C GLN A 312 3.88 -12.48 13.96
N GLY A 313 3.77 -11.16 13.86
CA GLY A 313 2.47 -10.48 13.97
C GLY A 313 2.22 -9.37 12.96
N VAL A 314 3.18 -9.05 12.08
CA VAL A 314 3.02 -8.01 11.06
C VAL A 314 2.97 -8.65 9.69
N ASP A 315 1.91 -8.35 8.94
CA ASP A 315 1.74 -8.79 7.57
C ASP A 315 2.25 -7.73 6.61
N TYR A 316 3.02 -8.14 5.61
CA TYR A 316 3.43 -7.27 4.50
C TYR A 316 2.65 -7.63 3.25
N GLY A 317 2.13 -6.62 2.56
CA GLY A 317 1.38 -6.74 1.33
C GLY A 317 1.91 -5.80 0.24
N MET A 318 1.71 -6.19 -1.02
CA MET A 318 1.96 -5.30 -2.15
C MET A 318 0.85 -4.25 -2.17
N THR A 319 1.20 -2.97 -2.17
CA THR A 319 0.21 -1.90 -2.29
C THR A 319 -0.17 -1.72 -3.76
N GLN A 320 0.82 -1.33 -4.56
CA GLN A 320 0.73 -1.19 -6.01
C GLN A 320 2.08 -1.52 -6.66
N VAL A 321 2.05 -1.86 -7.94
CA VAL A 321 3.24 -2.09 -8.79
C VAL A 321 3.14 -1.40 -10.15
N VAL A 322 2.53 -0.21 -10.18
CA VAL A 322 2.19 0.48 -11.44
C VAL A 322 2.60 1.95 -11.49
N ASP A 323 2.95 2.57 -10.35
CA ASP A 323 3.14 4.03 -10.29
C ASP A 323 4.60 4.51 -10.30
N GLY A 324 5.51 3.69 -10.85
CA GLY A 324 6.95 3.98 -10.84
C GLY A 324 7.58 3.77 -9.46
N ASN A 325 7.17 4.50 -8.42
CA ASN A 325 7.62 4.26 -7.05
C ASN A 325 6.78 3.17 -6.37
N TRP A 326 7.03 1.90 -6.71
CA TRP A 326 6.19 0.78 -6.23
C TRP A 326 6.13 0.67 -4.71
N GLY A 327 4.98 0.22 -4.19
CA GLY A 327 4.65 0.25 -2.77
C GLY A 327 4.49 -1.12 -2.12
N VAL A 328 4.95 -1.21 -0.86
CA VAL A 328 4.68 -2.31 0.07
C VAL A 328 4.17 -1.73 1.39
N HIS A 329 3.02 -2.20 1.86
CA HIS A 329 2.47 -1.81 3.15
C HIS A 329 2.70 -2.90 4.20
N ALA A 330 2.92 -2.47 5.45
CA ALA A 330 2.92 -3.33 6.62
C ALA A 330 1.66 -3.07 7.45
N ILE A 331 0.92 -4.13 7.75
CA ILE A 331 -0.25 -4.10 8.64
C ILE A 331 0.19 -4.52 10.02
N VAL A 332 0.16 -3.58 10.96
CA VAL A 332 0.53 -3.83 12.37
C VAL A 332 -0.73 -3.80 13.23
N PRO A 333 -1.24 -4.95 13.70
CA PRO A 333 -2.33 -4.98 14.65
C PRO A 333 -1.95 -4.29 15.96
N LYS A 334 -2.74 -3.30 16.40
CA LYS A 334 -2.52 -2.57 17.66
C LYS A 334 -2.57 -3.50 18.88
N GLN A 335 -3.34 -4.60 18.78
CA GLN A 335 -3.43 -5.62 19.82
C GLN A 335 -2.08 -6.27 20.18
N LEU A 336 -1.10 -6.28 19.27
CA LEU A 336 0.24 -6.81 19.55
C LEU A 336 0.93 -6.07 20.71
N PHE A 337 0.58 -4.80 20.89
CA PHE A 337 1.18 -3.92 21.88
C PHE A 337 0.15 -3.35 22.86
N ALA A 338 -1.08 -3.89 22.85
CA ALA A 338 -2.06 -3.57 23.87
C ALA A 338 -1.49 -4.02 25.21
N GLY A 339 -1.50 -3.10 26.20
CA GLY A 339 -1.03 -3.43 27.53
C GLY A 339 -1.78 -4.66 28.06
N TYR A 340 -1.05 -5.68 28.49
CA TYR A 340 -1.66 -6.71 29.32
C TYR A 340 -2.15 -6.02 30.58
N THR A 341 -3.45 -6.13 30.89
CA THR A 341 -3.92 -5.84 32.23
C THR A 341 -3.52 -7.03 33.10
N THR A 342 -2.22 -7.17 33.39
CA THR A 342 -1.75 -8.11 34.41
C THR A 342 -2.00 -7.47 35.76
N CYS A 343 -2.51 -8.25 36.71
CA CYS A 343 -2.44 -7.88 38.11
C CYS A 343 -0.95 -7.73 38.46
N GLY A 344 -0.46 -6.49 38.58
CA GLY A 344 0.94 -6.17 38.82
C GLY A 344 1.78 -6.05 37.54
N ASP A 345 2.40 -4.89 37.36
CA ASP A 345 3.43 -4.62 36.36
C ASP A 345 4.56 -5.67 36.40
N LEU A 346 4.72 -6.43 35.31
CA LEU A 346 5.76 -7.44 35.16
C LEU A 346 7.17 -6.88 34.95
N LYS A 347 7.36 -5.55 34.88
CA LYS A 347 8.71 -4.93 34.95
C LYS A 347 9.43 -5.17 36.28
N THR A 348 8.74 -5.74 37.27
CA THR A 348 9.30 -6.12 38.57
C THR A 348 9.46 -7.63 38.80
N TYR A 349 9.11 -8.50 37.83
CA TYR A 349 9.08 -9.95 38.08
C TYR A 349 10.46 -10.58 38.35
N TYR A 350 11.55 -9.94 37.91
CA TYR A 350 12.91 -10.36 38.26
C TYR A 350 13.52 -9.59 39.44
N LYS A 351 12.77 -8.68 40.08
CA LYS A 351 13.29 -7.87 41.21
C LYS A 351 12.55 -8.01 42.53
N GLN A 352 11.38 -8.63 42.61
CA GLN A 352 10.70 -8.83 43.90
C GLN A 352 9.96 -10.16 43.96
N SER A 353 10.60 -11.14 44.59
CA SER A 353 9.97 -12.38 45.06
C SER A 353 9.06 -12.17 46.28
N GLU A 354 8.41 -11.01 46.42
CA GLU A 354 7.57 -10.67 47.60
C GLU A 354 6.16 -10.19 47.23
N CYS A 355 5.78 -10.17 45.95
CA CYS A 355 4.42 -9.83 45.55
C CYS A 355 3.53 -11.07 45.48
N CYS A 356 3.18 -11.59 46.65
CA CYS A 356 1.92 -12.29 46.99
C CYS A 356 2.16 -12.94 48.34
N GLY A 357 1.50 -12.46 49.40
CA GLY A 357 1.47 -13.09 50.72
C GLY A 357 0.75 -14.44 50.72
N MET A 358 1.20 -15.37 49.89
CA MET A 358 0.81 -16.76 49.92
C MET A 358 1.69 -17.47 50.97
N PRO A 359 1.10 -18.10 52.00
CA PRO A 359 1.88 -18.96 52.88
C PRO A 359 2.52 -20.07 52.03
N GLU A 360 3.79 -20.40 52.29
CA GLU A 360 4.50 -21.54 51.71
C GLU A 360 3.60 -22.78 51.73
N LYS A 361 2.93 -23.04 50.61
CA LYS A 361 2.24 -24.30 50.34
C LYS A 361 2.72 -24.74 48.98
N SER A 362 3.65 -25.68 49.03
CA SER A 362 3.99 -26.67 48.00
C SER A 362 3.38 -26.38 46.62
N VAL A 363 4.20 -25.85 45.72
CA VAL A 363 3.91 -25.84 44.28
C VAL A 363 3.52 -27.28 43.89
N PRO A 364 2.31 -27.52 43.34
CA PRO A 364 1.96 -28.84 42.84
C PRO A 364 2.93 -29.21 41.71
N LYS A 365 3.54 -30.40 41.78
CA LYS A 365 4.32 -30.94 40.67
C LYS A 365 3.47 -30.94 39.40
N PRO A 366 4.01 -30.58 38.22
CA PRO A 366 3.32 -30.77 36.95
C PRO A 366 2.95 -32.25 36.79
N THR A 367 1.66 -32.54 36.61
CA THR A 367 1.10 -33.90 36.47
C THR A 367 1.50 -34.62 35.17
N TRP A 368 2.39 -34.03 34.38
CA TRP A 368 3.00 -34.65 33.19
C TRP A 368 4.29 -35.42 33.51
N LEU A 369 4.66 -35.51 34.79
CA LEU A 369 5.81 -36.29 35.27
C LEU A 369 5.44 -37.68 35.84
N ASP A 370 4.15 -38.04 35.85
CA ASP A 370 3.65 -39.29 36.45
C ASP A 370 3.23 -40.34 35.40
N SER A 371 3.95 -40.47 34.28
CA SER A 371 3.91 -41.71 33.49
C SER A 371 4.92 -42.71 34.07
N PRO A 372 4.51 -43.93 34.48
CA PRO A 372 5.43 -44.94 34.97
C PRO A 372 6.13 -45.64 33.81
N GLU A 373 6.96 -44.91 33.06
CA GLU A 373 8.01 -45.48 32.22
C GLU A 373 9.33 -44.81 32.59
N THR A 374 9.99 -45.45 33.55
CA THR A 374 11.33 -45.15 34.01
C THR A 374 12.35 -45.37 32.88
N VAL A 375 12.53 -44.40 31.99
CA VAL A 375 13.76 -44.34 31.19
C VAL A 375 14.80 -43.62 32.03
N LEU A 376 15.71 -44.40 32.63
CA LEU A 376 16.77 -43.93 33.52
C LEU A 376 17.56 -42.77 32.91
N CYS A 377 17.81 -41.76 33.74
CA CYS A 377 18.74 -40.65 33.53
C CYS A 377 20.23 -41.10 33.39
N SER A 378 20.50 -42.40 33.22
CA SER A 378 21.83 -42.96 32.97
C SER A 378 22.21 -43.01 31.48
N GLU A 379 21.27 -42.88 30.54
CA GLU A 379 21.59 -42.90 29.10
C GLU A 379 21.89 -41.52 28.48
N ILE A 380 21.37 -40.42 29.05
CA ILE A 380 21.67 -39.06 28.55
C ILE A 380 23.09 -38.60 28.92
N ARG A 381 23.70 -39.17 29.96
CA ARG A 381 25.10 -38.89 30.33
C ARG A 381 26.14 -39.54 29.40
N ARG A 382 25.74 -40.43 28.50
CA ARG A 382 26.65 -41.08 27.54
C ARG A 382 26.95 -40.21 26.31
N TYR A 383 26.15 -39.17 26.05
CA TYR A 383 26.28 -38.33 24.86
C TYR A 383 26.98 -36.97 25.06
N PHE A 384 27.28 -36.54 26.29
CA PHE A 384 27.86 -35.21 26.55
C PHE A 384 29.09 -35.17 27.48
N ARG A 385 29.90 -36.25 27.57
CA ARG A 385 31.18 -36.21 28.29
C ARG A 385 32.31 -36.98 27.61
N LYS A 386 32.84 -36.42 26.53
CA LYS A 386 34.24 -36.45 26.06
C LYS A 386 34.37 -35.22 25.13
N SER A 387 35.13 -34.16 25.35
CA SER A 387 36.28 -33.88 26.21
C SER A 387 36.40 -32.34 26.36
N VAL A 388 36.45 -31.80 27.58
CA VAL A 388 37.63 -31.15 28.22
C VAL A 388 38.04 -29.79 27.62
N CYS A 389 37.75 -28.72 28.36
CA CYS A 389 38.56 -27.49 28.36
C CYS A 389 39.98 -27.78 28.86
N CYS A 390 40.99 -27.40 28.10
CA CYS A 390 42.30 -27.02 28.62
C CYS A 390 42.95 -25.97 27.70
N SER A 391 43.42 -24.90 28.32
CA SER A 391 44.19 -23.78 27.77
C SER A 391 45.59 -24.19 27.27
N ALA A 392 46.02 -23.66 26.12
CA ALA A 392 47.35 -23.06 25.88
C ALA A 392 47.56 -22.81 24.36
N ALA A 393 48.28 -21.73 24.05
CA ALA A 393 48.61 -21.25 22.71
C ALA A 393 49.37 -22.26 21.83
N ILE A 394 49.24 -22.12 20.49
CA ILE A 394 50.32 -22.09 19.48
C ILE A 394 49.68 -21.80 18.08
N GLU A 395 50.14 -20.69 17.50
CA GLU A 395 50.36 -20.32 16.08
C GLU A 395 49.40 -20.71 14.92
N LYS A 396 49.21 -19.71 14.03
CA LYS A 396 48.55 -19.63 12.70
C LYS A 396 48.97 -20.76 11.71
N PRO A 397 48.35 -20.95 10.51
CA PRO A 397 47.38 -20.09 9.79
C PRO A 397 46.12 -20.78 9.23
N VAL A 398 45.14 -19.94 8.90
CA VAL A 398 43.87 -20.26 8.21
C VAL A 398 44.10 -20.46 6.70
N PRO A 399 43.50 -21.50 6.08
CA PRO A 399 43.08 -21.44 4.69
C PRO A 399 41.54 -21.36 4.58
N LYS A 400 41.05 -20.42 3.77
CA LYS A 400 39.64 -20.33 3.32
C LYS A 400 39.20 -21.62 2.62
N PRO A 401 37.89 -21.92 2.64
CA PRO A 401 37.09 -21.81 1.40
C PRO A 401 35.77 -21.08 1.68
N MET A 402 35.33 -20.12 0.85
CA MET A 402 34.64 -20.26 -0.44
C MET A 402 33.36 -21.12 -0.37
N TRP A 403 32.44 -20.83 -1.30
CA TRP A 403 31.11 -21.45 -1.56
C TRP A 403 29.94 -20.76 -0.84
N ARG A 404 28.87 -20.36 -1.53
CA ARG A 404 28.64 -20.14 -2.97
C ARG A 404 27.38 -19.28 -3.10
#